data_AF-A0A165PVE1-F1
#
_entry.id   AF-A0A165PVE1-F1
#
_cell.length_a   1.000
_cell.length_b   1.000
_cell.length_c   1.000
_cell.angle_alpha   90.00
_cell.angle_beta   90.00
_cell.angle_gamma   90.00
#
_symmetry.space_group_name_H-M   'P 1'
#
loop_
_entity.id
_entity.type
_entity.pdbx_description
1 polymer ?
#
loop_
_entity_poly.entity_id
_entity_poly.type
_entity_poly.pdbx_seq_one_letter_code
_entity_poly.pdbx_strand_id
1 'polypeptide(L)'
;MRRPTYKEKYFAMQEKHTQVSETREAYRKELALAEDKLRKLQDECNLLLDAVDIAAPAQPSLLHYLARDPIPPQYHSYQVPFPSTAEPTHAPVPAQQSSPGPTPPTPAHPHSQPHSHGHRHRSRSNRKSATQNGNGVSARR
;
A
#
# COMPACT_ATOMS: atom_id res chain seq x y z
N MET A 1 -11.08 38.41 28.50
CA MET A 1 -11.29 37.12 27.82
C MET A 1 -12.61 36.51 28.28
N ARG A 2 -13.53 36.19 27.35
CA ARG A 2 -14.82 35.57 27.69
C ARG A 2 -14.63 34.04 27.80
N ARG A 3 -15.18 33.43 28.85
CA ARG A 3 -15.11 31.97 29.05
C ARG A 3 -16.22 31.28 28.23
N PRO A 4 -15.91 30.16 27.56
CA PRO A 4 -16.91 29.46 26.77
C PRO A 4 -18.01 28.86 27.66
N THR A 5 -19.24 28.98 27.18
CA THR A 5 -20.41 28.44 27.87
C THR A 5 -20.43 26.91 27.81
N TYR A 6 -21.19 26.28 28.70
CA TYR A 6 -21.33 24.82 28.68
C TYR A 6 -21.86 24.30 27.33
N LYS A 7 -22.81 25.03 26.73
CA LYS A 7 -23.39 24.71 25.42
C LYS A 7 -22.30 24.68 24.33
N GLU A 8 -21.43 25.68 24.30
CA GLU A 8 -20.31 25.73 23.34
C GLU A 8 -19.34 24.56 23.52
N LYS A 9 -19.02 24.19 24.78
CA LYS A 9 -18.17 23.02 25.06
C LYS A 9 -18.81 21.71 24.61
N TYR A 10 -20.12 21.57 24.82
CA TYR A 10 -20.86 20.40 24.37
C TYR A 10 -20.83 20.27 22.85
N PHE A 11 -21.11 21.35 22.12
CA PHE A 11 -21.05 21.32 20.65
C PHE A 11 -19.63 21.05 20.14
N ALA A 12 -18.60 21.65 20.74
CA ALA A 12 -17.21 21.39 20.35
C ALA A 12 -16.83 19.91 20.58
N MET A 13 -17.26 19.31 21.69
CA MET A 13 -17.04 17.89 21.95
C MET A 13 -17.81 17.00 20.97
N GLN A 14 -19.07 17.34 20.69
CA GLN A 14 -19.90 16.60 19.74
C GLN A 14 -19.32 16.66 18.33
N GLU A 15 -18.89 17.84 17.87
CA GLU A 15 -18.23 18.03 16.58
C GLU A 15 -16.96 17.19 16.48
N LYS A 16 -16.14 17.18 17.53
CA LYS A 16 -14.95 16.32 17.58
C LYS A 16 -15.30 14.83 17.53
N HIS A 17 -16.34 14.42 18.25
CA HIS A 17 -16.82 13.05 18.20
C HIS A 17 -17.29 12.65 16.79
N THR A 18 -18.05 13.52 16.13
CA THR A 18 -18.49 13.33 14.75
C THR A 18 -17.29 13.20 13.81
N GLN A 19 -16.33 14.13 13.89
CA GLN A 19 -15.11 14.13 13.09
C GLN A 19 -14.30 12.83 13.24
N VAL A 20 -14.09 12.37 14.49
CA VAL A 20 -13.39 11.12 14.77
C VAL A 20 -14.17 9.92 14.26
N SER A 21 -15.50 9.93 14.39
CA SER A 21 -16.36 8.84 13.94
C SER A 21 -16.33 8.69 12.42
N GLU A 22 -16.44 9.79 11.68
CA GLU A 22 -16.35 9.81 10.22
C GLU A 22 -14.98 9.33 9.74
N THR A 23 -13.91 9.84 10.37
CA THR A 23 -12.53 9.42 10.05
C THR A 23 -12.33 7.92 10.31
N ARG A 24 -12.86 7.40 11.42
CA ARG A 24 -12.82 5.97 11.75
C ARG A 24 -13.58 5.14 10.72
N GLU A 25 -14.73 5.62 10.26
CA GLU A 25 -15.52 4.94 9.23
C GLU A 25 -14.77 4.90 7.90
N ALA A 26 -14.13 6.00 7.49
CA ALA A 26 -13.32 6.07 6.28
C ALA A 26 -12.17 5.05 6.32
N TYR A 27 -11.40 4.99 7.41
CA TYR A 27 -10.33 4.01 7.54
C TYR A 27 -10.82 2.57 7.57
N ARG A 28 -11.99 2.30 8.16
CA ARG A 28 -12.59 0.95 8.13
C ARG A 28 -12.95 0.53 6.72
N LYS A 29 -13.50 1.44 5.91
CA LYS A 29 -13.80 1.16 4.50
C LYS A 29 -12.52 0.90 3.69
N GLU A 30 -11.50 1.72 3.90
CA GLU A 30 -10.21 1.54 3.22
C GLU A 30 -9.54 0.21 3.61
N LEU A 31 -9.58 -0.15 4.90
CA LEU A 31 -9.07 -1.42 5.40
C LEU A 31 -9.78 -2.60 4.72
N ALA A 32 -11.12 -2.58 4.65
CA ALA A 32 -11.89 -3.63 4.01
C ALA A 32 -11.52 -3.77 2.51
N LEU A 33 -11.34 -2.66 1.80
CA LEU A 33 -10.90 -2.70 0.40
C LEU A 33 -9.49 -3.26 0.24
N ALA A 34 -8.59 -2.96 1.18
CA ALA A 34 -7.24 -3.51 1.17
C ALA A 34 -7.23 -5.02 1.45
N GLU A 35 -8.04 -5.48 2.40
CA GLU A 35 -8.23 -6.90 2.71
C GLU A 35 -8.80 -7.67 1.51
N ASP A 36 -9.80 -7.12 0.82
CA ASP A 36 -10.35 -7.71 -0.40
C ASP A 36 -9.32 -7.82 -1.52
N LYS A 37 -8.47 -6.80 -1.69
CA LYS A 37 -7.38 -6.84 -2.68
C LYS A 37 -6.34 -7.89 -2.33
N LEU A 38 -5.98 -7.99 -1.05
CA LEU A 38 -5.04 -9.02 -0.58
C LEU A 38 -5.57 -10.42 -0.89
N ARG A 39 -6.87 -10.65 -0.60
CA ARG A 39 -7.51 -11.94 -0.87
C ARG A 39 -7.51 -12.29 -2.35
N LYS A 40 -7.88 -11.35 -3.22
CA LYS A 40 -7.82 -11.57 -4.68
C LYS A 40 -6.42 -11.89 -5.16
N LEU A 41 -5.42 -11.17 -4.66
CA LEU A 41 -4.03 -11.43 -5.01
C LEU A 41 -3.57 -12.81 -4.53
N GLN A 42 -3.98 -13.22 -3.32
CA GLN A 42 -3.71 -14.58 -2.83
C GLN A 42 -4.36 -15.64 -3.73
N ASP A 43 -5.62 -15.44 -4.13
CA ASP A 43 -6.32 -16.34 -5.05
C ASP A 43 -5.60 -16.44 -6.41
N GLU A 44 -5.13 -15.31 -6.95
CA GLU A 44 -4.31 -15.27 -8.17
C GLU A 44 -2.97 -16.00 -8.00
N CYS A 45 -2.27 -15.80 -6.87
CA CYS A 45 -1.04 -16.52 -6.57
C CYS A 45 -1.27 -18.02 -6.44
N ASN A 46 -2.35 -18.45 -5.77
CA ASN A 46 -2.70 -19.86 -5.64
C ASN A 46 -2.97 -20.49 -7.02
N LEU A 47 -3.71 -19.79 -7.89
CA LEU A 47 -3.95 -20.25 -9.26
C LEU A 47 -2.64 -20.43 -10.06
N LEU A 48 -1.68 -19.51 -9.89
CA LEU A 48 -0.38 -19.63 -10.54
C LEU A 48 0.43 -20.81 -9.98
N LEU A 49 0.38 -21.04 -8.67
CA LEU A 49 1.03 -22.21 -8.06
C LEU A 49 0.41 -23.51 -8.57
N ASP A 50 -0.91 -23.60 -8.68
CA ASP A 50 -1.61 -24.75 -9.28
C ASP A 50 -1.15 -24.99 -10.73
N ALA A 51 -1.04 -23.93 -11.53
CA ALA A 51 -0.57 -24.03 -12.91
C ALA A 51 0.88 -24.50 -13.00
N VAL A 52 1.75 -24.04 -12.09
CA VAL A 52 3.14 -24.49 -12.00
C VAL A 52 3.21 -25.95 -11.60
N ASP A 53 2.40 -26.41 -10.64
CA ASP A 53 2.36 -27.82 -10.24
C ASP A 53 1.94 -28.74 -11.40
N ILE A 54 1.05 -28.27 -12.28
CA ILE A 54 0.65 -28.98 -13.50
C ILE A 54 1.77 -28.97 -14.55
N ALA A 55 2.42 -27.82 -14.77
CA ALA A 55 3.35 -27.64 -15.88
C ALA A 55 4.80 -28.09 -15.57
N ALA A 56 5.24 -27.97 -14.32
CA ALA A 56 6.62 -28.19 -13.92
C ALA A 56 7.13 -29.62 -14.19
N PRO A 57 6.37 -30.70 -13.94
CA PRO A 57 6.84 -32.06 -14.23
C PRO A 57 7.18 -32.30 -15.71
N ALA A 58 6.52 -31.59 -16.63
CA ALA A 58 6.78 -31.66 -18.06
C ALA A 58 7.96 -30.78 -18.51
N GLN A 59 8.51 -29.94 -17.62
CA GLN A 59 9.54 -28.95 -17.92
C GLN A 59 10.75 -29.09 -16.98
N PRO A 60 11.73 -29.96 -17.32
CA PRO A 60 12.89 -30.21 -16.45
C PRO A 60 13.77 -28.97 -16.23
N SER A 61 13.84 -28.07 -17.21
CA SER A 61 14.52 -26.79 -17.05
C SER A 61 13.85 -25.90 -16.00
N LEU A 62 12.52 -25.85 -15.97
CA LEU A 62 11.75 -25.11 -14.95
C LEU A 62 11.97 -25.68 -13.55
N LEU A 63 11.97 -27.01 -13.40
CA LEU A 63 12.28 -27.68 -12.12
C LEU A 63 13.67 -27.31 -11.59
N HIS A 64 14.67 -27.23 -12.47
CA HIS A 64 16.01 -26.81 -12.08
C HIS A 64 16.05 -25.40 -11.49
N TYR A 65 15.21 -24.49 -11.99
CA TYR A 65 15.10 -23.13 -11.46
C TYR A 65 14.28 -23.07 -10.16
N LEU A 66 13.16 -23.80 -10.08
CA LEU A 66 12.33 -23.85 -8.86
C LEU A 66 13.09 -24.44 -7.66
N ALA A 67 14.04 -25.35 -7.89
CA ALA A 67 14.85 -25.96 -6.83
C ALA A 67 16.01 -25.07 -6.34
N ARG A 68 16.26 -23.93 -6.99
CA ARG A 68 17.48 -23.13 -6.80
C ARG A 68 17.14 -21.76 -6.20
N ASP A 69 17.25 -21.65 -4.89
CA ASP A 69 17.18 -20.38 -4.18
C ASP A 69 18.58 -19.83 -3.85
N PRO A 70 18.81 -18.51 -3.98
CA PRO A 70 17.83 -17.48 -4.36
C PRO A 70 17.57 -17.41 -5.87
N ILE A 71 16.37 -16.94 -6.24
CA ILE A 71 16.00 -16.64 -7.63
C ILE A 71 17.00 -15.61 -8.22
N PRO A 72 17.66 -15.92 -9.34
CA PRO A 72 18.63 -15.01 -9.92
C PRO A 72 18.01 -13.67 -10.37
N PRO A 73 18.70 -12.54 -10.17
CA PRO A 73 18.13 -11.20 -10.33
C PRO A 73 17.68 -10.87 -11.76
N GLN A 74 18.25 -11.55 -12.76
CA GLN A 74 17.84 -11.42 -14.15
C GLN A 74 16.38 -11.83 -14.40
N TYR A 75 15.74 -12.59 -13.51
CA TYR A 75 14.36 -13.04 -13.67
C TYR A 75 13.31 -12.16 -12.98
N HIS A 76 13.70 -11.15 -12.20
CA HIS A 76 12.75 -10.30 -11.47
C HIS A 76 11.85 -9.44 -12.38
N SER A 77 12.21 -9.27 -13.65
CA SER A 77 11.47 -8.40 -14.59
C SER A 77 11.37 -9.01 -15.99
N TYR A 78 11.50 -10.33 -16.12
CA TYR A 78 11.48 -10.95 -17.44
C TYR A 78 10.05 -10.93 -17.99
N GLN A 79 9.80 -10.06 -18.96
CA GLN A 79 8.56 -10.05 -19.71
C GLN A 79 8.69 -11.13 -20.80
N VAL A 80 8.08 -12.28 -20.56
CA VAL A 80 8.04 -13.36 -21.56
C VAL A 80 7.18 -12.88 -22.73
N PRO A 81 7.69 -12.88 -23.98
CA PRO A 81 6.85 -12.67 -25.14
C PRO A 81 5.81 -13.79 -25.18
N PHE A 82 4.55 -13.46 -24.97
CA PHE A 82 3.47 -14.41 -25.21
C PHE A 82 3.49 -14.76 -26.71
N PRO A 83 3.56 -16.04 -27.10
CA PRO A 83 3.26 -16.40 -28.47
C PRO A 83 1.80 -16.03 -28.71
N SER A 84 1.58 -14.98 -29.51
CA SER A 84 0.25 -14.59 -29.95
C SER A 84 -0.34 -15.81 -30.67
N THR A 85 -1.32 -16.46 -30.05
CA THR A 85 -2.15 -17.45 -30.72
C THR A 85 -2.74 -16.76 -31.94
N ALA A 86 -2.38 -17.29 -33.12
CA ALA A 86 -2.64 -16.74 -34.44
C ALA A 86 -3.94 -15.90 -34.53
N GLU A 87 -3.77 -14.59 -34.64
CA GLU A 87 -4.83 -13.69 -35.07
C GLU A 87 -4.99 -13.80 -36.60
N PRO A 88 -6.22 -13.93 -37.14
CA PRO A 88 -6.43 -13.99 -38.57
C PRO A 88 -6.27 -12.58 -39.19
N THR A 89 -5.21 -12.40 -39.98
CA THR A 89 -5.07 -11.45 -41.11
C THR A 89 -5.63 -10.03 -40.92
N HIS A 90 -4.77 -9.08 -40.53
CA HIS A 90 -4.91 -7.68 -40.91
C HIS A 90 -3.80 -7.27 -41.90
N ALA A 91 -4.23 -6.68 -43.02
CA ALA A 91 -3.44 -6.24 -44.17
C ALA A 91 -2.39 -5.15 -43.82
N PRO A 92 -1.32 -4.97 -44.63
CA PRO A 92 -0.26 -4.02 -44.33
C PRO A 92 -0.71 -2.58 -44.58
N VAL A 93 -0.60 -1.72 -43.57
CA VAL A 93 -0.82 -0.27 -43.70
C VAL A 93 0.46 0.36 -44.29
N PRO A 94 0.42 1.13 -45.38
CA PRO A 94 1.62 1.77 -45.94
C PRO A 94 2.13 2.87 -45.01
N ALA A 95 3.45 2.95 -44.86
CA ALA A 95 4.16 3.99 -44.12
C ALA A 95 3.84 5.39 -44.68
N GLN A 96 3.10 6.20 -43.92
CA GLN A 96 2.98 7.63 -44.20
C GLN A 96 4.14 8.39 -43.56
N GLN A 97 4.92 9.03 -44.43
CA GLN A 97 5.98 9.99 -44.13
C GLN A 97 5.48 11.10 -43.18
N SER A 98 6.20 11.31 -42.08
CA SER A 98 5.99 12.46 -41.19
C SER A 98 6.89 13.62 -41.63
N SER A 99 6.28 14.72 -42.09
CA SER A 99 6.94 16.02 -42.30
C SER A 99 7.45 16.62 -40.97
N PRO A 100 8.50 17.47 -40.97
CA PRO A 100 9.01 18.07 -39.73
C PRO A 100 8.17 19.30 -39.37
N GLY A 101 7.41 19.20 -38.27
CA GLY A 101 6.67 20.31 -37.66
C GLY A 101 7.24 20.66 -36.28
N PRO A 102 7.16 21.92 -35.83
CA PRO A 102 8.01 22.49 -34.79
C PRO A 102 7.63 22.03 -33.37
N THR A 103 8.66 21.82 -32.55
CA THR A 103 8.60 21.44 -31.13
C THR A 103 7.89 22.48 -30.27
N PRO A 104 6.93 22.10 -29.39
CA PRO A 104 6.50 22.94 -28.29
C PRO A 104 7.54 22.92 -27.14
N PRO A 105 7.68 24.01 -26.36
CA PRO A 105 8.67 24.08 -25.28
C PRO A 105 8.25 23.27 -24.05
N THR A 106 9.19 22.49 -23.53
CA THR A 106 9.11 21.74 -22.26
C THR A 106 8.99 22.68 -21.05
N PRO A 107 8.09 22.42 -20.09
CA PRO A 107 8.17 23.04 -18.77
C PRO A 107 9.34 22.44 -18.00
N ALA A 108 10.36 23.24 -17.69
CA ALA A 108 11.43 22.86 -16.80
C ALA A 108 10.90 22.76 -15.36
N HIS A 109 10.80 21.56 -14.82
CA HIS A 109 10.60 21.37 -13.39
C HIS A 109 11.95 21.44 -12.65
N PRO A 110 12.03 22.20 -11.54
CA PRO A 110 13.26 22.44 -10.81
C PRO A 110 13.70 21.22 -9.98
N HIS A 111 15.01 21.12 -9.90
CA HIS A 111 15.81 20.19 -9.10
C HIS A 111 15.33 20.14 -7.64
N SER A 112 14.82 18.99 -7.18
CA SER A 112 14.52 18.74 -5.77
C SER A 112 15.79 18.37 -5.01
N GLN A 113 16.17 19.23 -4.07
CA GLN A 113 17.15 18.96 -3.03
C GLN A 113 16.73 17.76 -2.15
N PRO A 114 17.65 16.89 -1.73
CA PRO A 114 17.41 15.98 -0.63
C PRO A 114 17.65 16.69 0.71
N HIS A 115 16.59 17.00 1.46
CA HIS A 115 16.69 17.33 2.87
C HIS A 115 16.62 16.07 3.72
N SER A 116 17.77 15.61 4.20
CA SER A 116 17.88 14.62 5.27
C SER A 116 17.48 15.24 6.60
N HIS A 117 16.28 14.94 7.11
CA HIS A 117 15.89 15.26 8.48
C HIS A 117 16.17 14.06 9.40
N GLY A 118 17.28 14.13 10.13
CA GLY A 118 17.65 13.17 11.16
C GLY A 118 16.74 13.30 12.38
N HIS A 119 15.92 12.28 12.61
CA HIS A 119 15.22 12.07 13.87
C HIS A 119 16.20 11.56 14.95
N ARG A 120 16.51 12.36 15.97
CA ARG A 120 16.91 11.86 17.31
C ARG A 120 16.47 12.80 18.43
N HIS A 121 16.25 12.17 19.59
CA HIS A 121 15.99 12.71 20.93
C HIS A 121 14.51 12.84 21.36
N ARG A 122 13.91 11.69 21.72
CA ARG A 122 12.85 11.65 22.73
C ARG A 122 13.48 11.36 24.10
N SER A 123 13.84 12.41 24.82
CA SER A 123 14.18 12.33 26.24
C SER A 123 12.93 11.95 27.02
N ARG A 124 12.89 10.72 27.54
CA ARG A 124 11.95 10.29 28.58
C ARG A 124 12.48 10.82 29.91
N SER A 125 11.91 11.91 30.41
CA SER A 125 12.10 12.36 31.79
C SER A 125 10.83 12.13 32.60
N ASN A 126 10.97 11.27 33.61
CA ASN A 126 10.25 11.19 34.88
C ASN A 126 9.11 12.20 35.10
N ARG A 127 7.92 11.68 35.41
CA ARG A 127 7.16 12.22 36.54
C ARG A 127 6.36 11.12 37.25
N LYS A 128 6.97 10.61 38.33
CA LYS A 128 6.24 10.14 39.52
C LYS A 128 5.36 11.29 40.02
N SER A 129 4.07 11.03 40.18
CA SER A 129 3.26 11.73 41.16
C SER A 129 2.22 10.75 41.68
N ALA A 130 2.49 10.30 42.90
CA ALA A 130 1.57 9.58 43.75
C ALA A 130 0.55 10.57 44.35
N THR A 131 -0.72 10.20 44.29
CA THR A 131 -1.80 10.55 45.25
C THR A 131 -2.91 9.51 45.01
N GLN A 132 -3.03 8.48 45.84
CA GLN A 132 -3.74 8.45 47.13
C GLN A 132 -5.27 8.30 46.98
N ASN A 133 -5.81 7.31 47.73
CA ASN A 133 -7.21 6.92 47.98
C ASN A 133 -7.80 5.94 46.94
N GLY A 134 -8.37 4.78 47.29
CA GLY A 134 -8.87 4.26 48.55
C GLY A 134 -10.23 3.61 48.25
N ASN A 135 -10.33 2.29 48.29
CA ASN A 135 -11.60 1.59 48.58
C ASN A 135 -11.33 0.10 48.84
N GLY A 136 -11.78 -0.35 50.01
CA GLY A 136 -11.50 -1.68 50.52
C GLY A 136 -12.40 -2.76 49.95
N VAL A 137 -11.96 -4.00 50.12
CA VAL A 137 -12.84 -5.15 50.28
C VAL A 137 -12.27 -6.00 51.41
N SER A 138 -12.98 -6.01 52.53
CA SER A 138 -12.85 -7.05 53.55
C SER A 138 -13.27 -8.38 52.95
N ALA A 139 -12.42 -9.39 53.07
CA ALA A 139 -12.86 -10.78 53.05
C ALA A 139 -12.11 -11.53 54.17
N ARG A 140 -12.75 -11.57 55.33
CA ARG A 140 -12.54 -12.62 56.33
C ARG A 140 -13.33 -13.84 55.87
N ARG A 141 -12.69 -14.98 55.70
CA ARG A 141 -13.00 -16.26 56.36
C ARG A 141 -12.05 -17.33 55.88
#